data_AF-A0A7J2HEG9-F1
#
_entry.id   AF-A0A7J2HEG9-F1
#
_cell.length_a   1.000
_cell.length_b   1.000
_cell.length_c   1.000
_cell.angle_alpha   90.00
_cell.angle_beta   90.00
_cell.angle_gamma   90.00
#
_symmetry.space_group_name_H-M   'P 1'
#
loop_
_entity.id
_entity.type
_entity.pdbx_description
1 polymer ?
#
loop_
_entity_poly.entity_id
_entity_poly.type
_entity_poly.pdbx_seq_one_letter_code
_entity_poly.pdbx_strand_id
1 'polypeptide(L)'
;MPSLIEYVKEVFKKLDENHFKILRIIERNLSRYEVVPREVILSESGLGQRAEKLLQKLHEYRLIWAPMGLERGFCINYNGLD
;
A
#
# COMPACT_ATOMS: atom_id res chain seq x y z
N MET A 1 -11.96 16.05 -12.84
CA MET A 1 -11.43 15.11 -11.82
C MET A 1 -12.63 14.52 -11.12
N PRO A 2 -12.73 13.18 -10.94
CA PRO A 2 -13.79 12.59 -10.14
C PRO A 2 -13.78 13.19 -8.73
N SER A 3 -14.95 13.31 -8.12
CA SER A 3 -15.04 13.75 -6.72
C SER A 3 -14.31 12.76 -5.81
N LEU A 4 -13.84 13.22 -4.64
CA LEU A 4 -13.21 12.34 -3.64
C LEU A 4 -14.11 11.13 -3.31
N ILE A 5 -15.42 11.36 -3.24
CA ILE A 5 -16.43 10.32 -2.96
C ILE A 5 -16.49 9.27 -4.07
N GLU A 6 -16.46 9.68 -5.34
CA GLU A 6 -16.45 8.75 -6.47
C GLU A 6 -15.14 7.96 -6.53
N TYR A 7 -14.01 8.62 -6.31
CA TYR A 7 -12.71 7.98 -6.24
C TYR A 7 -12.66 6.90 -5.16
N VAL A 8 -13.10 7.25 -3.93
CA VAL A 8 -13.16 6.31 -2.80
C VAL A 8 -14.06 5.12 -3.16
N LYS A 9 -15.26 5.35 -3.71
CA LYS A 9 -16.18 4.28 -4.11
C LYS A 9 -15.59 3.36 -5.18
N GLU A 10 -14.84 3.88 -6.14
CA GLU A 10 -14.23 3.08 -7.19
C GLU A 10 -13.02 2.27 -6.70
N VAL A 11 -12.20 2.86 -5.84
CA VAL A 11 -11.02 2.19 -5.27
C VAL A 11 -11.44 1.13 -4.27
N PHE A 12 -12.36 1.43 -3.34
CA PHE A 12 -12.82 0.47 -2.33
C PHE A 12 -13.40 -0.81 -2.93
N LYS A 13 -14.11 -0.71 -4.06
CA LYS A 13 -14.64 -1.89 -4.78
C LYS A 13 -13.55 -2.81 -5.34
N LYS A 14 -12.32 -2.31 -5.50
CA LYS A 14 -11.17 -3.04 -6.04
C LYS A 14 -10.27 -3.64 -4.95
N LEU A 15 -10.44 -3.21 -3.69
CA LEU A 15 -9.65 -3.70 -2.57
C LEU A 15 -10.22 -5.02 -2.04
N ASP A 16 -9.31 -5.93 -1.68
CA ASP A 16 -9.60 -7.20 -1.03
C ASP A 16 -8.78 -7.35 0.26
N GLU A 17 -8.98 -8.43 1.00
CA GLU A 17 -8.29 -8.69 2.26
C GLU A 17 -6.75 -8.67 2.14
N ASN A 18 -6.20 -9.04 0.98
CA ASN A 18 -4.75 -9.01 0.77
C ASN A 18 -4.24 -7.59 0.58
N HIS A 19 -5.02 -6.69 -0.03
CA HIS A 19 -4.68 -5.27 -0.08
C HIS A 19 -4.63 -4.68 1.33
N PHE A 20 -5.67 -4.94 2.14
CA PHE A 20 -5.70 -4.50 3.55
C PHE A 20 -4.62 -5.14 4.40
N LYS A 21 -4.21 -6.37 4.09
CA LYS A 21 -3.06 -7.01 4.75
C LYS A 21 -1.77 -6.23 4.49
N ILE A 22 -1.49 -5.87 3.23
CA ILE A 22 -0.31 -5.07 2.87
C ILE A 22 -0.35 -3.70 3.55
N LEU A 23 -1.49 -3.01 3.53
CA LEU A 23 -1.66 -1.73 4.21
C LEU A 23 -1.34 -1.85 5.71
N ARG A 24 -1.92 -2.83 6.42
CA ARG A 24 -1.64 -3.06 7.85
C ARG A 24 -0.18 -3.37 8.15
N ILE A 25 0.53 -4.08 7.27
CA ILE A 25 1.95 -4.37 7.44
C ILE A 25 2.78 -3.09 7.35
N ILE A 26 2.49 -2.25 6.36
CA ILE A 26 3.19 -0.96 6.19
C ILE A 26 2.90 -0.08 7.42
N GLU A 27 1.64 0.06 7.80
CA GLU A 27 1.20 0.87 8.95
C GLU A 27 1.96 0.52 10.24
N ARG A 28 1.99 -0.76 10.59
CA ARG A 28 2.65 -1.24 11.81
C ARG A 28 4.15 -0.98 11.81
N ASN A 29 4.77 -1.06 10.63
CA ASN A 29 6.21 -0.86 10.45
C ASN A 29 6.61 0.63 10.35
N LEU A 30 5.67 1.56 10.16
CA LEU A 30 5.98 3.00 10.17
C LEU A 30 6.52 3.50 11.51
N SER A 31 6.25 2.78 12.61
CA SER A 31 6.87 3.05 13.91
C SER A 31 8.39 2.83 13.94
N ARG A 32 8.92 2.05 12.99
CA ARG A 32 10.33 1.63 12.91
C ARG A 32 11.04 2.19 11.68
N TYR A 33 10.29 2.48 10.62
CA TYR A 33 10.82 2.93 9.34
C TYR A 33 10.02 4.14 8.85
N GLU A 34 10.71 5.21 8.48
CA GLU A 34 10.10 6.34 7.77
C GLU A 34 9.54 5.91 6.40
N VAL A 35 10.26 5.00 5.74
CA VAL A 35 9.85 4.31 4.51
C VAL A 35 10.05 2.82 4.73
N VAL A 36 8.97 2.04 4.73
CA VAL A 36 9.04 0.61 5.03
C VAL A 36 9.71 -0.12 3.86
N PRO A 37 10.83 -0.85 4.08
CA PRO A 37 11.53 -1.53 2.99
C PRO A 37 10.65 -2.55 2.27
N ARG A 38 10.80 -2.63 0.94
CA ARG A 38 10.05 -3.59 0.10
C ARG A 38 10.19 -5.02 0.63
N GLU A 39 11.41 -5.42 0.96
CA GLU A 39 11.73 -6.78 1.43
C GLU A 39 11.00 -7.13 2.75
N VAL A 40 10.87 -6.17 3.67
CA VAL A 40 10.13 -6.34 4.93
C VAL A 40 8.66 -6.61 4.63
N ILE A 41 8.05 -5.81 3.75
CA ILE A 41 6.65 -5.97 3.36
C ILE A 41 6.43 -7.34 2.71
N LEU A 42 7.30 -7.73 1.78
CA LEU A 42 7.21 -9.03 1.10
C LEU A 42 7.32 -10.19 2.08
N SER A 43 8.30 -10.14 2.98
CA SER A 43 8.55 -11.16 4.00
C SER A 43 7.37 -11.33 4.95
N GLU A 44 6.87 -10.25 5.55
CA GLU A 44 5.76 -10.30 6.51
C GLU A 44 4.42 -10.61 5.85
N SER A 45 4.26 -10.29 4.56
CA SER A 45 3.01 -10.58 3.84
C SER A 45 2.74 -12.08 3.72
N GLY A 46 3.77 -12.91 3.57
CA GLY A 46 3.61 -14.32 3.20
C GLY A 46 2.91 -14.55 1.85
N LEU A 47 2.82 -13.52 0.98
CA LEU A 47 2.11 -13.58 -0.30
C LEU A 47 3.05 -13.83 -1.50
N GLY A 48 4.37 -13.84 -1.29
CA GLY A 48 5.37 -14.02 -2.33
C GLY A 48 5.23 -12.96 -3.44
N GLN A 49 5.39 -13.37 -4.71
CA GLN A 49 5.28 -12.47 -5.87
C GLN A 49 3.93 -11.74 -5.98
N ARG A 50 2.85 -12.27 -5.36
CA ARG A 50 1.55 -11.61 -5.35
C ARG A 50 1.60 -10.27 -4.61
N ALA A 51 2.44 -10.15 -3.57
CA ALA A 51 2.59 -8.90 -2.84
C ALA A 51 3.14 -7.76 -3.73
N GLU A 52 4.02 -8.06 -4.69
CA GLU A 52 4.54 -7.04 -5.60
C GLU A 52 3.44 -6.44 -6.48
N LYS A 53 2.60 -7.30 -7.05
CA LYS A 53 1.45 -6.87 -7.84
C LYS A 53 0.47 -6.04 -7.00
N LEU A 54 0.30 -6.38 -5.73
CA LEU A 54 -0.54 -5.62 -4.80
C LEU A 54 0.07 -4.26 -4.46
N LEU A 55 1.37 -4.18 -4.20
CA LEU A 55 2.08 -2.92 -3.96
C LEU A 55 1.97 -1.98 -5.17
N GLN A 56 2.14 -2.50 -6.38
CA GLN A 56 1.96 -1.72 -7.60
C GLN A 56 0.54 -1.15 -7.72
N LYS A 57 -0.49 -1.99 -7.50
CA LYS A 57 -1.89 -1.55 -7.51
C LYS A 57 -2.19 -0.52 -6.42
N LEU A 58 -1.74 -0.75 -5.19
CA LEU A 58 -1.93 0.19 -4.08
C LEU A 58 -1.25 1.54 -4.36
N HIS A 59 -0.11 1.53 -5.06
CA HIS A 59 0.56 2.75 -5.49
C HIS A 59 -0.21 3.46 -6.61
N GLU A 60 -0.70 2.73 -7.61
CA GLU A 60 -1.58 3.25 -8.67
C GLU A 60 -2.87 3.85 -8.09
N TYR A 61 -3.44 3.21 -7.07
CA TYR A 61 -4.59 3.68 -6.31
C TYR A 61 -4.24 4.74 -5.29
N ARG A 62 -2.99 5.25 -5.28
CA ARG A 62 -2.51 6.30 -4.37
C ARG A 62 -2.96 6.06 -2.92
N LEU A 63 -2.88 4.82 -2.45
CA LEU A 63 -3.06 4.43 -1.05
C LEU A 63 -1.71 4.30 -0.34
N ILE A 64 -0.66 4.05 -1.12
CA ILE A 64 0.72 4.02 -0.65
C ILE A 64 1.60 4.88 -1.56
N TRP A 65 2.70 5.36 -1.02
CA TRP A 65 3.67 6.18 -1.72
C TRP A 65 5.08 5.58 -1.62
N ALA A 66 5.89 5.75 -2.66
CA ALA A 66 7.25 5.24 -2.76
C ALA A 66 8.24 6.41 -2.97
N PRO A 67 8.56 7.20 -1.92
CA PRO A 67 9.34 8.43 -2.05
C PRO A 67 10.79 8.18 -2.49
N MET A 68 11.32 6.98 -2.26
CA MET A 68 12.67 6.56 -2.65
C MET A 68 12.67 5.63 -3.88
N GLY A 69 11.55 5.56 -4.61
CA GLY A 69 11.33 4.63 -5.72
C GLY A 69 10.77 3.27 -5.27
N LEU A 70 10.09 2.59 -6.19
CA LEU A 70 9.32 1.36 -5.94
C LEU A 70 10.16 0.20 -5.41
N GLU A 71 11.45 0.18 -5.73
CA GLU A 71 12.39 -0.86 -5.28
C GLU A 71 12.84 -0.68 -3.84
N ARG A 72 12.80 0.56 -3.31
CA ARG A 72 13.33 0.88 -1.98
C ARG A 72 12.31 0.61 -0.88
N GLY A 73 11.05 0.98 -1.09
CA GLY A 73 10.03 0.80 -0.07
C GLY A 73 8.84 1.72 -0.22
N PHE A 74 7.93 1.62 0.75
CA PHE A 74 6.63 2.27 0.71
C PHE A 74 6.25 2.87 2.07
N CYS A 75 5.46 3.95 2.03
CA CYS A 75 4.77 4.52 3.18
C CYS A 75 3.28 4.64 2.87
N ILE A 76 2.45 4.69 3.92
CA ILE A 76 1.02 4.97 3.77
C ILE A 76 0.83 6.48 3.60
N ASN A 77 -0.11 6.88 2.74
CA ASN A 77 -0.53 8.27 2.61
C ASN A 77 -1.92 8.50 3.23
N TYR A 78 -2.39 9.74 3.25
CA TYR A 78 -3.69 10.10 3.86
C TYR A 78 -4.85 9.22 3.36
N ASN A 79 -4.92 8.92 2.06
CA ASN A 79 -6.00 8.08 1.51
C ASN A 79 -5.92 6.61 1.93
N GLY A 80 -4.73 6.12 2.30
CA GLY A 80 -4.55 4.76 2.80
C GLY A 80 -4.73 4.63 4.32
N LEU A 81 -4.75 5.76 5.04
CA LEU A 81 -5.11 5.81 6.46
C LEU A 81 -6.62 5.94 6.67
N ASP A 82 -7.30 6.73 5.82
CA ASP A 82 -8.75 6.94 5.83
C ASP A 82 -9.55 5.70 5.36
#